data_AF-A0A8H6WVY6-F1
#
_entry.id   AF-A0A8H6WVY6-F1
#
_cell.length_a   1.000
_cell.length_b   1.000
_cell.length_c   1.000
_cell.angle_alpha   90.00
_cell.angle_beta   90.00
_cell.angle_gamma   90.00
#
_symmetry.space_group_name_H-M   'P 1'
#
loop_
_entity.id
_entity.type
_entity.pdbx_description
1 polymer ?
#
loop_
_entity_poly.entity_id
_entity_poly.type
_entity_poly.pdbx_seq_one_letter_code
_entity_poly.pdbx_strand_id
1 'polypeptide(L)'
;MSQSVNPFAVPRAAGPRYTPSRRNERGQGSKKRGYRRNGEMWLTLRYSWAEYSRGYFFNENMTIAEFTKAVRGYLSIEEGFQYFQPDWTVDFQSRRQSLDAEDNETCLGEIFDGGETVTAKAFNENDEQLDYVYPQGWVYH
;
A
#
# COMPACT_ATOMS: atom_id res chain seq x y z
N MET A 1 -1.71 -10.02 -33.75
CA MET A 1 -2.14 -9.00 -32.77
C MET A 1 -1.19 -9.14 -31.59
N SER A 2 -0.26 -8.19 -31.44
CA SER A 2 0.81 -8.22 -30.44
C SER A 2 0.24 -8.02 -29.03
N GLN A 3 0.55 -8.93 -28.12
CA GLN A 3 0.32 -8.73 -26.69
C GLN A 3 1.25 -7.61 -26.21
N SER A 4 0.66 -6.51 -25.74
CA SER A 4 1.37 -5.43 -25.06
C SER A 4 1.85 -5.97 -23.71
N VAL A 5 3.15 -6.26 -23.61
CA VAL A 5 3.80 -6.63 -22.35
C VAL A 5 3.96 -5.36 -21.53
N ASN A 6 3.20 -5.23 -20.46
CA ASN A 6 3.25 -4.07 -19.58
C ASN A 6 4.63 -4.03 -18.89
N PRO A 7 5.52 -3.05 -19.17
CA PRO A 7 6.90 -3.07 -18.70
C PRO A 7 7.05 -2.81 -17.19
N PHE A 8 5.95 -2.48 -16.52
CA PHE A 8 5.86 -2.29 -15.07
C PHE A 8 5.26 -3.50 -14.34
N ALA A 9 4.93 -4.58 -15.04
CA ALA A 9 4.50 -5.81 -14.41
C ALA A 9 5.62 -6.33 -13.52
N VAL A 10 5.38 -6.30 -12.21
CA VAL A 10 6.29 -6.83 -11.20
C VAL A 10 6.58 -8.30 -11.56
N PRO A 11 7.84 -8.70 -11.76
CA PRO A 11 8.13 -10.11 -12.05
C PRO A 11 7.60 -10.95 -10.90
N ARG A 12 6.83 -11.99 -11.26
CA ARG A 12 6.34 -13.04 -10.35
C ARG A 12 7.54 -13.54 -9.55
N ALA A 13 7.66 -13.10 -8.29
CA ALA A 13 8.85 -13.37 -7.51
C ALA A 13 8.87 -14.85 -7.15
N ALA A 14 9.88 -15.57 -7.64
CA ALA A 14 10.13 -16.96 -7.26
C ALA A 14 10.80 -16.98 -5.88
N GLY A 15 10.01 -16.75 -4.84
CA GLY A 15 10.44 -16.80 -3.45
C GLY A 15 10.46 -15.43 -2.74
N PRO A 16 10.48 -15.45 -1.39
CA PRO A 16 10.39 -14.25 -0.59
C PRO A 16 11.59 -13.33 -0.85
N ARG A 17 11.33 -12.04 -1.12
CA ARG A 17 12.38 -11.03 -1.40
C ARG A 17 13.28 -10.78 -0.19
N TYR A 18 12.88 -11.26 0.99
CA TYR A 18 13.59 -11.17 2.26
C TYR A 18 13.43 -12.46 3.05
N THR A 19 14.40 -12.79 3.91
CA THR A 19 14.17 -13.80 4.95
C THR A 19 13.10 -13.27 5.92
N PRO A 20 11.95 -13.95 6.10
CA PRO A 20 10.92 -13.49 7.03
C PRO A 20 11.47 -13.35 8.44
N SER A 21 11.31 -12.17 9.04
CA SER A 21 11.75 -11.97 10.41
C SER A 21 10.89 -12.77 11.39
N ARG A 22 11.56 -13.48 12.31
CA ARG A 22 10.93 -14.28 13.38
C ARG A 22 10.77 -13.51 14.68
N ARG A 23 11.01 -12.19 14.69
CA ARG A 23 10.97 -11.40 15.92
C ARG A 23 9.51 -11.14 16.29
N ASN A 24 9.11 -11.57 17.48
CA ASN A 24 7.78 -11.28 18.04
C ASN A 24 7.83 -9.97 18.85
N GLU A 25 6.70 -9.29 19.01
CA GLU A 25 6.60 -8.00 19.71
C GLU A 25 7.32 -8.04 21.07
N ARG A 26 8.18 -7.03 21.33
CA ARG A 26 8.80 -6.81 22.63
C ARG A 26 8.82 -5.31 22.95
N GLY A 27 7.93 -4.88 23.83
CA GLY A 27 7.86 -3.49 24.31
C GLY A 27 7.51 -2.47 23.22
N GLN A 28 7.78 -1.18 23.48
CA GLN A 28 7.44 -0.07 22.58
C GLN A 28 8.06 -0.14 21.17
N GLY A 29 9.05 -1.02 20.95
CA GLY A 29 9.75 -1.17 19.67
C GLY A 29 9.02 -2.05 18.64
N SER A 30 7.83 -2.58 18.93
CA SER A 30 7.16 -3.56 18.07
C SER A 30 6.69 -3.03 16.72
N LYS A 31 6.61 -1.70 16.56
CA LYS A 31 6.27 -1.04 15.29
C LYS A 31 7.48 -0.86 14.37
N LYS A 32 8.66 -1.35 14.77
CA LYS A 32 9.90 -1.32 13.98
C LYS A 32 9.99 -2.54 13.07
N ARG A 33 10.96 -2.48 12.16
CA ARG A 33 11.21 -3.53 11.19
C ARG A 33 11.47 -4.90 11.82
N GLY A 34 10.86 -5.91 11.24
CA GLY A 34 11.02 -7.31 11.59
C GLY A 34 10.11 -7.81 12.71
N TYR A 35 9.32 -6.96 13.37
CA TYR A 35 8.47 -7.40 14.47
C TYR A 35 7.12 -7.93 13.97
N ARG A 36 6.62 -8.96 14.64
CA ARG A 36 5.31 -9.57 14.43
C ARG A 36 4.49 -9.56 15.70
N ARG A 37 3.17 -9.56 15.58
CA ARG A 37 2.20 -9.80 16.64
C ARG A 37 1.28 -10.92 16.19
N ASN A 38 1.51 -12.15 16.68
CA ASN A 38 0.69 -13.32 16.31
C ASN A 38 0.52 -13.53 14.79
N GLY A 39 1.59 -13.36 14.01
CA GLY A 39 1.55 -13.46 12.54
C GLY A 39 1.11 -12.18 11.82
N GLU A 40 0.85 -11.10 12.55
CA GLU A 40 0.60 -9.78 11.96
C GLU A 40 1.87 -8.93 11.94
N MET A 41 2.05 -8.11 10.92
CA MET A 41 3.10 -7.10 10.81
C MET A 41 2.52 -5.69 10.87
N TRP A 42 3.29 -4.76 11.44
CA TRP A 42 2.95 -3.35 11.42
C TRP A 42 3.32 -2.74 10.06
N LEU A 43 2.38 -2.06 9.39
CA LEU A 43 2.66 -1.22 8.23
C LEU A 43 2.06 0.16 8.43
N THR A 44 2.74 1.18 7.92
CA THR A 44 2.25 2.56 7.95
C THR A 44 1.69 2.93 6.58
N LEU A 45 0.43 3.35 6.53
CA LEU A 45 -0.21 3.93 5.36
C LEU A 45 0.00 5.44 5.36
N ARG A 46 0.54 5.96 4.28
CA ARG A 46 0.66 7.40 4.01
C ARG A 46 -0.25 7.73 2.84
N TYR A 47 -1.06 8.77 2.99
CA TYR A 47 -1.95 9.22 1.92
C TYR A 47 -1.32 10.46 1.26
N SER A 48 -1.25 10.49 -0.06
CA SER A 48 -0.75 11.67 -0.80
C SER A 48 -1.64 12.90 -0.62
N TRP A 49 -2.94 12.66 -0.37
CA TRP A 49 -3.95 13.70 -0.19
C TRP A 49 -4.24 14.06 1.26
N ALA A 50 -3.49 13.50 2.22
CA ALA A 50 -3.65 13.83 3.63
C ALA A 50 -2.30 14.10 4.29
N GLU A 51 -2.26 15.07 5.20
CA GLU A 51 -1.05 15.42 5.94
C GLU A 51 -0.68 14.38 7.01
N TYR A 52 -1.54 13.39 7.24
CA TYR A 52 -1.36 12.37 8.27
C TYR A 52 -1.05 10.99 7.66
N SER A 53 -0.41 10.16 8.48
CA SER A 53 -0.18 8.74 8.20
C SER A 53 -0.78 7.91 9.32
N ARG A 54 -1.30 6.72 9.00
CA ARG A 54 -1.87 5.79 9.98
C ARG A 54 -1.20 4.44 9.87
N GLY A 55 -0.91 3.81 10.99
CA GLY A 55 -0.36 2.46 10.98
C GLY A 55 -1.33 1.43 11.49
N TYR A 56 -1.26 0.24 10.90
CA TYR A 56 -2.16 -0.87 11.13
C TYR A 56 -1.35 -2.17 11.20
N PHE A 57 -1.97 -3.17 11.83
CA PHE A 57 -1.47 -4.54 11.79
C PHE A 57 -2.16 -5.28 10.64
N PHE A 58 -1.37 -5.96 9.82
CA PHE A 58 -1.84 -6.79 8.72
C PHE A 58 -1.29 -8.20 8.88
N ASN A 59 -2.11 -9.21 8.61
CA ASN A 59 -1.64 -10.60 8.57
C ASN A 59 -0.54 -10.75 7.52
N GLU A 60 0.60 -11.31 7.89
CA GLU A 60 1.75 -11.46 6.98
C GLU A 60 1.49 -12.44 5.83
N ASN A 61 0.53 -13.34 5.99
CA ASN A 61 0.11 -14.30 4.98
C ASN A 61 -1.04 -13.77 4.10
N MET A 62 -1.52 -12.55 4.36
CA MET A 62 -2.46 -11.88 3.46
C MET A 62 -1.75 -11.57 2.15
N THR A 63 -2.44 -11.80 1.04
CA THR A 63 -1.93 -11.47 -0.29
C THR A 63 -1.93 -9.96 -0.51
N ILE A 64 -1.14 -9.48 -1.47
CA ILE A 64 -1.15 -8.05 -1.84
C ILE A 64 -2.53 -7.61 -2.34
N ALA A 65 -3.23 -8.45 -3.12
CA ALA A 65 -4.58 -8.17 -3.57
C ALA A 65 -5.59 -7.99 -2.42
N GLU A 66 -5.54 -8.88 -1.42
CA GLU A 66 -6.38 -8.76 -0.22
C GLU A 66 -6.02 -7.51 0.59
N PHE A 67 -4.72 -7.20 0.71
CA PHE A 67 -4.23 -6.02 1.39
C PHE A 67 -4.74 -4.73 0.72
N THR A 68 -4.57 -4.57 -0.60
CA THR A 68 -5.02 -3.35 -1.29
C THR A 68 -6.53 -3.19 -1.21
N LYS A 69 -7.29 -4.30 -1.34
CA LYS A 69 -8.75 -4.29 -1.14
C LYS A 69 -9.16 -3.88 0.27
N ALA A 70 -8.49 -4.39 1.30
CA ALA A 70 -8.75 -4.02 2.69
C ALA A 70 -8.46 -2.53 2.93
N VAL A 71 -7.33 -2.04 2.42
CA VAL A 71 -6.97 -0.62 2.55
C VAL A 71 -7.94 0.29 1.80
N ARG A 72 -8.40 -0.07 0.59
CA ARG A 72 -9.47 0.67 -0.10
C ARG A 72 -10.75 0.76 0.74
N GLY A 73 -11.09 -0.32 1.46
CA GLY A 73 -12.20 -0.33 2.40
C GLY A 73 -12.01 0.60 3.61
N TYR A 74 -10.77 0.74 4.11
CA TYR A 74 -10.46 1.73 5.15
C TYR A 74 -10.48 3.16 4.61
N LEU A 75 -10.02 3.36 3.39
CA LEU A 75 -10.03 4.67 2.75
C LEU A 75 -11.45 5.19 2.53
N SER A 76 -12.39 4.33 2.12
CA SER A 76 -13.76 4.76 1.83
C SER A 76 -14.52 5.30 3.03
N ILE A 77 -14.07 4.98 4.25
CA ILE A 77 -14.63 5.47 5.51
C ILE A 77 -13.80 6.62 6.13
N GLU A 78 -12.66 6.97 5.53
CA GLU A 78 -11.77 8.02 6.04
C GLU A 78 -12.12 9.41 5.53
N GLU A 79 -11.81 10.40 6.37
CA GLU A 79 -11.96 11.82 6.06
C GLU A 79 -11.08 12.20 4.87
N GLY A 80 -11.64 12.90 3.89
CA GLY A 80 -10.96 13.25 2.64
C GLY A 80 -11.31 12.38 1.44
N PHE A 81 -11.70 11.11 1.65
CA PHE A 81 -12.14 10.24 0.55
C PHE A 81 -13.44 10.73 -0.09
N GLN A 82 -14.29 11.43 0.66
CA GLN A 82 -15.49 12.12 0.16
C GLN A 82 -15.22 13.12 -0.98
N TYR A 83 -13.96 13.52 -1.20
CA TYR A 83 -13.57 14.41 -2.29
C TYR A 83 -13.09 13.68 -3.54
N PHE A 84 -13.05 12.34 -3.54
CA PHE A 84 -12.73 11.55 -4.72
C PHE A 84 -13.88 11.58 -5.72
N GLN A 85 -13.53 11.70 -7.00
CA GLN A 85 -14.50 11.57 -8.08
C GLN A 85 -14.65 10.11 -8.50
N PRO A 86 -15.78 9.72 -9.13
CA PRO A 86 -16.07 8.32 -9.48
C PRO A 86 -15.03 7.65 -10.38
N ASP A 87 -14.36 8.40 -11.24
CA ASP A 87 -13.40 7.89 -12.24
C ASP A 87 -11.95 7.97 -11.76
N TRP A 88 -11.74 8.30 -10.47
CA TRP A 88 -10.40 8.38 -9.90
C TRP A 88 -9.97 7.03 -9.35
N THR A 89 -8.68 6.76 -9.47
CA THR A 89 -8.07 5.51 -9.01
C THR A 89 -7.07 5.78 -7.89
N VAL A 90 -6.77 4.75 -7.11
CA VAL A 90 -5.77 4.81 -6.04
C VAL A 90 -4.75 3.71 -6.28
N ASP A 91 -3.50 4.11 -6.51
CA ASP A 91 -2.37 3.18 -6.56
C ASP A 91 -1.68 3.11 -5.18
N PHE A 92 -1.33 1.90 -4.77
CA PHE A 92 -0.56 1.67 -3.55
C PHE A 92 0.89 1.41 -3.89
N GLN A 93 1.78 2.29 -3.41
CA GLN A 93 3.20 2.23 -3.73
C GLN A 93 4.05 1.93 -2.50
N SER A 94 5.06 1.08 -2.68
CA SER A 94 6.14 0.87 -1.72
C SER A 94 7.47 0.96 -2.44
N ARG A 95 8.44 1.69 -1.88
CA ARG A 95 9.79 1.85 -2.46
C ARG A 95 9.77 2.27 -3.94
N ARG A 96 8.82 3.16 -4.30
CA ARG A 96 8.57 3.65 -5.67
C ARG A 96 8.12 2.58 -6.67
N GLN A 97 7.61 1.45 -6.19
CA GLN A 97 6.98 0.41 -7.01
C GLN A 97 5.50 0.32 -6.65
N SER A 98 4.65 0.23 -7.67
CA SER A 98 3.24 -0.10 -7.47
C SER A 98 3.12 -1.54 -6.95
N LEU A 99 2.25 -1.69 -5.96
CA LEU A 99 1.83 -2.97 -5.39
C LEU A 99 0.54 -3.45 -6.05
N ASP A 100 -0.22 -2.53 -6.65
CA ASP A 100 -1.61 -2.72 -7.00
C ASP A 100 -1.76 -3.55 -8.28
N ALA A 101 -1.90 -4.85 -8.08
CA ALA A 101 -2.41 -5.76 -9.09
C ALA A 101 -3.50 -6.60 -8.42
N GLU A 102 -4.71 -6.52 -8.97
CA GLU A 102 -5.91 -7.16 -8.41
C GLU A 102 -5.73 -8.68 -8.22
N ASP A 103 -4.83 -9.30 -8.99
CA ASP A 103 -4.52 -10.73 -8.95
C ASP A 103 -3.15 -11.04 -8.29
N ASN A 104 -2.60 -10.12 -7.50
CA ASN A 104 -1.30 -10.32 -6.86
C ASN A 104 -1.39 -11.23 -5.62
N GLU A 105 -1.17 -12.52 -5.86
CA GLU A 105 -1.15 -13.60 -4.86
C GLU A 105 0.09 -13.60 -3.94
N THR A 106 1.05 -12.68 -4.14
CA THR A 106 2.25 -12.62 -3.29
C THR A 106 1.85 -12.25 -1.86
N CYS A 107 2.33 -12.98 -0.86
CA CYS A 107 2.04 -12.66 0.53
C CYS A 107 2.79 -11.41 0.99
N LEU A 108 2.20 -10.64 1.92
CA LEU A 108 2.83 -9.44 2.49
C LEU A 108 4.21 -9.75 3.09
N GLY A 109 4.37 -10.89 3.77
CA GLY A 109 5.64 -11.34 4.37
C GLY A 109 6.76 -11.61 3.38
N GLU A 110 6.45 -11.74 2.10
CA GLU A 110 7.45 -11.92 1.04
C GLU A 110 8.01 -10.59 0.53
N ILE A 111 7.27 -9.49 0.70
CA ILE A 111 7.62 -8.16 0.20
C ILE A 111 8.05 -7.22 1.35
N PHE A 112 7.39 -7.35 2.50
CA PHE A 112 7.54 -6.50 3.66
C PHE A 112 8.10 -7.27 4.84
N ASP A 113 8.96 -6.60 5.60
CA ASP A 113 9.53 -7.12 6.83
C ASP A 113 8.85 -6.51 8.07
N GLY A 114 7.86 -5.63 7.87
CA GLY A 114 7.20 -4.84 8.91
C GLY A 114 7.92 -3.50 9.14
N GLY A 115 7.19 -2.54 9.71
CA GLY A 115 7.67 -1.18 9.96
C GLY A 115 7.82 -0.31 8.71
N GLU A 116 7.54 -0.83 7.50
CA GLU A 116 7.58 -0.05 6.28
C GLU A 116 6.38 0.88 6.09
N THR A 117 6.51 1.81 5.15
CA THR A 117 5.45 2.72 4.72
C THR A 117 4.96 2.34 3.32
N VAL A 118 3.65 2.20 3.18
CA VAL A 118 2.94 2.10 1.90
C VAL A 118 2.27 3.45 1.64
N THR A 119 2.49 4.02 0.46
CA THR A 119 1.93 5.30 0.05
C THR A 119 0.74 5.07 -0.86
N ALA A 120 -0.44 5.58 -0.50
CA ALA A 120 -1.58 5.63 -1.40
C ALA A 120 -1.55 6.92 -2.21
N LYS A 121 -1.60 6.78 -3.53
CA LYS A 121 -1.58 7.89 -4.48
C LYS A 121 -2.87 7.95 -5.27
N ALA A 122 -3.46 9.13 -5.38
CA ALA A 122 -4.67 9.35 -6.17
C ALA A 122 -4.29 9.69 -7.61
N PHE A 123 -5.06 9.18 -8.56
CA PHE A 123 -4.92 9.47 -9.99
C PHE A 123 -6.28 9.81 -10.58
N ASN A 124 -6.32 10.75 -11.52
CA ASN A 124 -7.54 11.08 -12.24
C ASN A 124 -7.80 10.09 -13.40
N GLU A 125 -8.86 10.35 -14.16
CA GLU A 125 -9.25 9.58 -15.35
C GLU A 125 -8.19 9.55 -16.47
N ASN A 126 -7.23 10.49 -16.45
CA ASN A 126 -6.15 10.62 -17.44
C ASN A 126 -4.81 10.06 -16.92
N ASP A 127 -4.81 9.30 -15.82
CA ASP A 127 -3.62 8.78 -15.13
C ASP A 127 -2.66 9.85 -14.61
N GLU A 128 -3.14 11.08 -14.40
CA GLU A 128 -2.35 12.16 -13.80
C GLU A 128 -2.39 12.04 -12.28
N GLN A 129 -1.21 12.10 -11.64
CA GLN A 129 -1.11 12.04 -10.18
C GLN A 129 -1.72 13.31 -9.58
N LEU A 130 -2.53 13.10 -8.54
CA LEU A 130 -3.16 14.16 -7.78
C LEU A 130 -2.58 14.22 -6.38
N ASP A 131 -2.26 15.43 -5.93
CA ASP A 131 -1.98 15.73 -4.53
C ASP A 131 -3.06 16.67 -4.01
N TYR A 132 -3.47 16.52 -2.75
CA TYR A 132 -4.42 17.46 -2.14
C TYR A 132 -3.66 18.45 -1.27
N VAL A 133 -3.80 19.74 -1.57
CA VAL A 133 -3.18 20.83 -0.83
C VAL A 133 -4.29 21.61 -0.13
N TYR A 134 -4.35 21.56 1.20
CA TYR A 134 -5.32 22.35 1.95
C TYR A 134 -4.83 23.81 2.08
N PRO A 135 -5.68 24.84 1.86
CA PRO A 135 -7.10 24.80 1.47
C PRO A 135 -7.36 24.85 -0.06
N GLN A 136 -6.34 24.79 -0.90
CA GLN A 136 -6.41 24.96 -2.35
C GLN A 136 -7.21 23.86 -3.07
N GLY A 137 -7.33 22.66 -2.49
CA GLY A 137 -8.00 21.52 -3.08
C GLY A 137 -7.03 20.58 -3.80
N TRP A 138 -7.54 19.83 -4.79
CA TRP A 138 -6.73 18.92 -5.61
C TRP A 138 -5.85 19.68 -6.59
N VAL A 139 -4.56 19.38 -6.58
CA VAL A 139 -3.53 19.96 -7.43
C VAL A 139 -2.95 18.86 -8.31
N TYR A 140 -2.86 19.15 -9.62
CA TYR A 140 -2.30 18.26 -10.63
C TYR A 140 -0.77 18.38 -10.68
N HIS A 141 -0.10 17.27 -10.98
CA HIS A 141 1.34 17.21 -11.14
C HIS A 141 1.80 17.01 -12.58
#